data_AF-A0A7X0XJD9-F1
#
_entry.id   AF-A0A7X0XJD9-F1
#
_cell.length_a   1.000
_cell.length_b   1.000
_cell.length_c   1.000
_cell.angle_alpha   90.00
_cell.angle_beta   90.00
_cell.angle_gamma   90.00
#
_symmetry.space_group_name_H-M   'P 1'
#
loop_
_entity.id
_entity.type
_entity.pdbx_description
1 polymer ?
#
loop_
_entity_poly.entity_id
_entity_poly.type
_entity_poly.pdbx_seq_one_letter_code
_entity_poly.pdbx_strand_id
1 'polypeptide(L)'
;MKQQGNPASIQSVEVFFNKAYLQTKVMATDPNQELIYAFYVYRVGELEAIAKSVYKKFDTHQLEITVPGEYRVKVFAKSKKTGQVITKSSKSIQYTIVKDY
;
A
#
# COMPACT_ATOMS: atom_id res chain seq x y z
N MET A 1 14.31 -25.25 -22.01
CA MET A 1 14.56 -23.81 -21.85
C MET A 1 13.56 -23.27 -20.83
N LYS A 2 14.01 -22.85 -19.64
CA LYS A 2 13.09 -22.23 -18.65
C LYS A 2 12.89 -20.78 -19.11
N GLN A 3 11.65 -20.42 -19.49
CA GLN A 3 11.29 -19.02 -19.68
C GLN A 3 11.59 -18.30 -18.37
N GLN A 4 12.61 -17.44 -18.38
CA GLN A 4 12.91 -16.53 -17.30
C GLN A 4 11.86 -15.41 -17.40
N GLY A 5 10.63 -15.74 -17.01
CA GLY A 5 9.54 -14.77 -16.91
C GLY A 5 9.99 -13.65 -15.97
N ASN A 6 9.73 -12.41 -16.35
CA ASN A 6 10.14 -11.23 -15.59
C ASN A 6 9.72 -11.40 -14.12
N PRO A 7 10.62 -11.23 -13.14
CA PRO A 7 10.26 -11.43 -11.74
C PRO A 7 9.16 -10.46 -11.33
N ALA A 8 8.27 -10.93 -10.45
CA ALA A 8 7.23 -10.07 -9.90
C ALA A 8 7.87 -8.86 -9.20
N SER A 9 7.26 -7.67 -9.33
CA SER A 9 7.81 -6.45 -8.77
C SER A 9 6.73 -5.39 -8.54
N ILE A 10 6.91 -4.54 -7.53
CA ILE A 10 6.04 -3.37 -7.29
C ILE A 10 6.64 -2.15 -8.00
N GLN A 11 5.94 -1.64 -9.01
CA GLN A 11 6.34 -0.49 -9.82
C GLN A 11 6.05 0.81 -9.09
N SER A 12 4.83 0.98 -8.57
CA SER A 12 4.42 2.14 -7.79
C SER A 12 3.38 1.78 -6.72
N VAL A 13 3.30 2.62 -5.69
CA VAL A 13 2.23 2.62 -4.70
C VAL A 13 1.66 4.03 -4.69
N GLU A 14 0.47 4.19 -5.25
CA GLU A 14 -0.24 5.45 -5.34
C GLU A 14 -1.16 5.60 -4.15
N VAL A 15 -1.15 6.79 -3.55
CA VAL A 15 -2.00 7.13 -2.41
C VAL A 15 -2.66 8.48 -2.66
N PHE A 16 -3.93 8.58 -2.30
CA PHE A 16 -4.68 9.83 -2.35
C PHE A 16 -5.78 9.84 -1.30
N PHE A 17 -6.23 11.02 -0.91
CA PHE A 17 -7.38 11.17 -0.02
C PHE A 17 -8.66 11.37 -0.84
N ASN A 18 -9.70 10.66 -0.45
CA ASN A 18 -11.08 10.96 -0.82
C ASN A 18 -11.87 11.22 0.46
N LYS A 19 -12.14 12.49 0.77
CA LYS A 19 -12.63 12.93 2.08
C LYS A 19 -11.68 12.43 3.19
N ALA A 20 -12.20 11.76 4.22
CA ALA A 20 -11.42 11.17 5.30
C ALA A 20 -10.75 9.83 4.93
N TYR A 21 -10.94 9.30 3.72
CA TYR A 21 -10.43 7.99 3.36
C TYR A 21 -9.12 8.07 2.58
N LEU A 22 -8.07 7.48 3.16
CA LEU A 22 -6.81 7.21 2.48
C LEU A 22 -7.00 6.02 1.54
N GLN A 23 -7.01 6.30 0.24
CA GLN A 23 -7.04 5.30 -0.83
C GLN A 23 -5.62 4.93 -1.21
N THR A 24 -5.38 3.63 -1.40
CA THR A 24 -4.10 3.08 -1.88
C THR A 24 -4.35 2.19 -3.07
N LYS A 25 -3.52 2.32 -4.11
CA LYS A 25 -3.47 1.42 -5.26
C LYS A 25 -2.04 1.01 -5.57
N VAL A 26 -1.84 -0.26 -5.90
CA VAL A 26 -0.53 -0.83 -6.24
C VAL A 26 -0.47 -1.09 -7.74
N MET A 27 0.59 -0.60 -8.38
CA MET A 27 0.94 -1.00 -9.75
C MET A 27 2.09 -2.00 -9.67
N ALA A 28 1.87 -3.23 -10.13
CA ALA A 28 2.85 -4.31 -10.04
C ALA A 28 2.96 -5.07 -11.36
N THR A 29 4.17 -5.56 -11.66
CA THR A 29 4.36 -6.63 -12.63
C THR A 29 4.07 -7.94 -11.90
N ASP A 30 2.99 -8.62 -12.26
CA ASP A 30 2.63 -9.93 -11.71
C ASP A 30 2.23 -10.88 -12.84
N PRO A 31 3.20 -11.47 -13.55
CA PRO A 31 2.92 -12.26 -14.75
C PRO A 31 2.11 -13.52 -14.44
N ASN A 32 2.13 -13.99 -13.19
CA ASN A 32 1.41 -15.19 -12.77
C ASN A 32 0.11 -14.86 -12.01
N GLN A 33 -0.18 -13.58 -11.73
CA GLN A 33 -1.33 -13.14 -10.93
C GLN A 33 -1.42 -13.83 -9.55
N GLU A 34 -0.27 -14.01 -8.90
CA GLU A 34 -0.15 -14.76 -7.65
C GLU A 34 0.08 -13.88 -6.42
N LEU A 35 0.19 -12.56 -6.58
CA LEU A 35 0.47 -11.66 -5.47
C LEU A 35 -0.75 -11.45 -4.56
N ILE A 36 -0.49 -11.49 -3.26
CA ILE A 36 -1.39 -10.98 -2.21
C ILE A 36 -0.72 -9.83 -1.50
N TYR A 37 -1.52 -8.86 -1.08
CA TYR A 37 -1.05 -7.57 -0.58
C TYR A 37 -1.49 -7.34 0.85
N ALA A 38 -0.58 -6.84 1.67
CA ALA A 38 -0.87 -6.23 2.96
C ALA A 38 -0.41 -4.77 2.96
N PHE A 39 -1.15 -3.91 3.66
CA PHE A 39 -1.01 -2.46 3.63
C PHE A 39 -0.81 -1.94 5.04
N TYR A 40 0.36 -1.37 5.31
CA TYR A 40 0.70 -0.80 6.62
C TYR A 40 0.76 0.71 6.49
N VAL A 41 -0.09 1.41 7.23
CA VAL A 41 -0.20 2.86 7.19
C VAL A 41 0.59 3.46 8.34
N TYR A 42 1.43 4.44 8.01
CA TYR A 42 2.25 5.18 8.96
C TYR A 42 1.86 6.65 8.92
N ARG A 43 1.84 7.28 10.09
CA ARG A 43 1.83 8.75 10.23
C ARG A 43 3.26 9.21 10.45
N VAL A 44 3.68 10.32 9.84
CA VAL A 44 5.01 10.88 10.04
C VAL A 44 5.22 11.22 11.52
N GLY A 45 6.39 10.87 12.05
CA GLY A 45 6.72 10.96 13.48
C GLY A 45 6.41 9.68 14.27
N GLU A 46 5.57 8.78 13.76
CA GLU A 46 5.30 7.49 14.41
C GLU A 46 6.31 6.43 13.97
N LEU A 47 6.87 5.70 14.93
CA LEU A 47 7.75 4.56 14.66
C LEU A 47 6.97 3.33 14.20
N GLU A 48 5.73 3.17 14.69
CA GLU A 48 4.87 2.05 14.37
C GLU A 48 3.81 2.40 13.32
N ALA A 49 3.32 1.37 12.62
CA ALA A 49 2.19 1.53 11.73
C ALA A 49 0.92 1.75 12.57
N ILE A 50 0.19 2.82 12.30
CA ILE A 50 -1.09 3.14 12.94
C ILE A 50 -2.22 2.20 12.50
N ALA A 51 -2.03 1.51 11.38
CA ALA A 51 -2.93 0.47 10.89
C ALA A 51 -2.16 -0.58 10.09
N LYS A 52 -2.58 -1.85 10.21
CA LYS A 52 -2.00 -3.00 9.52
C LYS A 52 -3.13 -3.83 8.94
N SER A 53 -3.16 -4.01 7.62
CA SER A 53 -4.09 -4.94 6.99
C SER A 53 -3.54 -6.38 7.01
N VAL A 54 -4.45 -7.35 6.98
CA VAL A 54 -4.10 -8.73 6.60
C VAL A 54 -3.82 -8.82 5.10
N TYR A 55 -3.15 -9.90 4.67
CA TYR A 55 -2.93 -10.18 3.25
C TYR A 55 -4.24 -10.48 2.52
N LYS A 56 -4.48 -9.80 1.39
CA LYS A 56 -5.65 -10.00 0.52
C LYS A 56 -5.23 -10.02 -0.95
N LYS A 57 -6.09 -10.54 -1.84
CA LYS A 57 -5.82 -10.58 -3.29
C LYS A 57 -5.92 -9.21 -3.98
N PHE A 58 -6.51 -8.23 -3.31
CA PHE A 58 -6.74 -6.90 -3.89
C PHE A 58 -5.48 -6.05 -3.78
N ASP A 59 -5.14 -5.40 -4.88
CA ASP A 59 -4.06 -4.41 -5.05
C ASP A 59 -4.47 -3.02 -4.54
N THR A 60 -5.66 -2.91 -3.95
CA THR A 60 -6.22 -1.68 -3.39
C THR A 60 -6.53 -1.81 -1.90
N HIS A 61 -6.48 -0.67 -1.21
CA HIS A 61 -6.84 -0.57 0.20
C HIS A 61 -7.43 0.80 0.51
N GLN A 62 -8.33 0.82 1.49
CA GLN A 62 -8.95 2.03 2.00
C GLN A 62 -8.87 2.00 3.53
N LEU A 63 -8.49 3.14 4.11
CA LEU A 63 -8.48 3.36 5.55
C LEU A 63 -9.08 4.73 5.87
N GLU A 64 -9.94 4.82 6.87
CA GLU A 64 -10.42 6.09 7.40
C GLU A 64 -9.35 6.74 8.29
N ILE A 65 -9.08 8.03 8.04
CA ILE A 65 -8.13 8.84 8.77
C ILE A 65 -8.90 9.96 9.47
N THR A 66 -8.81 9.99 10.80
CA THR A 66 -9.54 10.92 11.65
C THR A 66 -8.67 12.04 12.22
N VAL A 67 -7.35 11.91 12.11
CA VAL A 67 -6.39 12.88 12.65
C VAL A 67 -5.66 13.54 11.48
N PRO A 68 -5.56 14.88 11.42
CA PRO A 68 -4.76 15.54 10.39
C PRO A 68 -3.28 15.18 10.56
N GLY A 69 -2.55 15.13 9.45
CA GLY A 69 -1.13 14.76 9.47
C GLY A 69 -0.63 14.26 8.13
N GLU A 70 0.66 13.99 8.05
CA GLU A 70 1.31 13.41 6.88
C GLU A 70 1.34 11.89 7.01
N TYR A 71 0.93 11.19 5.96
CA TYR A 71 0.75 9.74 5.91
C TYR A 71 1.56 9.10 4.79
N ARG A 72 2.03 7.89 5.01
CA ARG A 72 2.61 7.02 3.97
C ARG A 72 2.14 5.58 4.14
N VAL A 73 2.10 4.83 3.05
CA VAL A 73 1.71 3.42 3.07
C VAL A 73 2.89 2.56 2.62
N LYS A 74 3.27 1.57 3.44
CA LYS A 74 4.18 0.50 3.03
C LYS A 74 3.37 -0.72 2.63
N VAL A 75 3.54 -1.14 1.40
CA VAL A 75 2.89 -2.32 0.83
C VAL A 75 3.84 -3.51 0.92
N PHE A 76 3.27 -4.66 1.27
CA PHE A 76 3.93 -5.96 1.25
C PHE A 76 3.19 -6.83 0.25
N ALA A 77 3.81 -7.10 -0.90
CA ALA A 77 3.29 -8.06 -1.87
C ALA A 77 3.97 -9.40 -1.66
N LYS A 78 3.20 -10.45 -1.42
CA LYS A 78 3.69 -11.81 -1.19
C LYS A 78 3.24 -12.73 -2.32
N SER A 79 4.17 -13.46 -2.94
CA SER A 79 3.81 -14.54 -3.87
C SER A 79 3.18 -15.69 -3.08
N LYS A 80 1.97 -16.12 -3.47
CA LYS A 80 1.34 -17.31 -2.89
C LYS A 80 2.14 -18.60 -3.12
N LYS A 81 2.87 -18.68 -4.24
CA LYS A 81 3.61 -19.87 -4.66
C LYS A 81 4.96 -20.01 -3.98
N THR A 82 5.75 -18.93 -3.98
CA THR A 82 7.13 -18.97 -3.45
C THR A 82 7.21 -18.46 -2.02
N GLY A 83 6.18 -17.78 -1.52
CA GLY A 83 6.20 -17.10 -0.23
C GLY A 83 7.07 -15.84 -0.19
N GLN A 84 7.77 -15.52 -1.29
CA GLN A 84 8.64 -14.36 -1.39
C GLN A 84 7.84 -13.06 -1.18
N VAL A 85 8.39 -12.15 -0.38
CA VAL A 85 7.79 -10.84 -0.07
C VAL A 85 8.61 -9.73 -0.73
N ILE A 86 7.92 -8.84 -1.43
CA ILE A 86 8.46 -7.62 -2.02
C ILE A 86 7.76 -6.46 -1.35
N THR A 87 8.49 -5.40 -1.02
CA THR A 87 7.92 -4.24 -0.34
C THR A 87 8.21 -2.96 -1.07
N LYS A 88 7.26 -2.02 -1.03
CA LYS A 88 7.45 -0.66 -1.51
C LYS A 88 6.63 0.32 -0.69
N SER A 89 7.20 1.49 -0.44
CA SER A 89 6.49 2.59 0.22
C SER A 89 5.96 3.56 -0.82
N SER A 90 4.79 4.13 -0.55
CA SER A 90 4.27 5.29 -1.28
C SER A 90 5.12 6.53 -0.99
N LYS A 91 4.91 7.58 -1.79
CA LYS A 91 5.22 8.94 -1.33
C LYS A 91 4.33 9.29 -0.14
N SER A 92 4.78 10.24 0.67
CA SER A 92 3.94 10.80 1.70
C SER A 92 2.82 11.65 1.12
N ILE A 93 1.70 11.75 1.83
CA ILE A 93 0.57 12.61 1.50
C ILE A 93 0.01 13.28 2.76
N GLN A 94 -0.28 14.57 2.66
CA GLN A 94 -0.86 15.35 3.75
C GLN A 94 -2.38 15.18 3.78
N TYR A 95 -2.93 14.87 4.96
CA TYR A 95 -4.34 15.00 5.28
C TYR A 95 -4.58 16.31 6.03
N THR A 96 -5.54 17.10 5.55
CA THR A 96 -6.01 18.32 6.21
C THR A 96 -7.51 18.22 6.44
N ILE A 97 -7.97 18.70 7.61
CA ILE A 97 -9.39 18.87 7.88
C ILE A 97 -9.72 20.32 7.58
N VAL A 98 -10.50 20.56 6.53
CA VAL A 98 -11.09 21.88 6.29
C VAL A 98 -12.27 22.01 7.26
N LYS A 99 -12.16 22.93 8.22
CA LYS A 99 -13.29 23.35 9.05
C LYS A 99 -13.84 24.62 8.42
N ASP A 100 -15.07 24.56 7.93
CA ASP A 100 -15.85 25.77 7.66
C ASP A 100 -16.32 26.29 9.03
N TYR A 101 -15.89 27.51 9.39
CA TYR A 101 -16.36 28.24 10.56
C TYR A 101 -17.51 29.17 10.17
#